data_AF-A0A8B7Z6V3-F1
#
_entry.id   AF-A0A8B7Z6V3-F1
#
_cell.length_a   1.000
_cell.length_b   1.000
_cell.length_c   1.000
_cell.angle_alpha   90.00
_cell.angle_beta   90.00
_cell.angle_gamma   90.00
#
_symmetry.space_group_name_H-M   'P 1'
#
loop_
_entity.id
_entity.type
_entity.pdbx_description
1 polymer ?
#
loop_
_entity_poly.entity_id
_entity_poly.type
_entity_poly.pdbx_seq_one_letter_code
_entity_poly.pdbx_strand_id
1 'polypeptide(L)'
;MTMAASDEPSYDRMDIFPTSRGHPRRSALCHDVMVVVIGIVAIVALVFSAIALSRPGTTEVQLDGVAVGSSLAKDDKIWIFAIGHDGTNVEYFDKTTGTLRGFHVDIVDAVCQMADKNCRLMWDAYENCYTSDEGELPRPGQGLIGRWYDACTGWFATPERSASVSFTTAFRKPLSNVFFVKKGNPRGFDESNISGKKIAFIDGSATSEFCLHHAGYTEEQLTPDQIFHFKSKKSLVNAVNNDLVDAAFCNTQYFNLDEDLQVVGDPITSCMKGGAGMMVRKDSRLPDWWNPAFEQLKLSSEYQRICDRVTEVHDASENGIDCVD
;
A
#
# COMPACT_ATOMS: atom_id res chain seq x y z
N MET A 1 -42.92 -44.05 5.95
CA MET A 1 -43.40 -44.48 4.62
C MET A 1 -42.77 -43.57 3.58
N THR A 2 -42.08 -44.18 2.62
CA THR A 2 -41.61 -43.67 1.32
C THR A 2 -40.70 -42.44 1.29
N MET A 3 -39.40 -42.74 1.39
CA MET A 3 -38.34 -42.06 0.65
C MET A 3 -38.61 -42.14 -0.86
N ALA A 4 -38.36 -41.07 -1.61
CA ALA A 4 -38.26 -41.07 -3.05
C ALA A 4 -36.86 -40.59 -3.44
N ALA A 5 -36.13 -41.50 -4.09
CA ALA A 5 -34.85 -41.27 -4.75
C ALA A 5 -35.11 -41.03 -6.25
N SER A 6 -34.35 -40.11 -6.84
CA SER A 6 -34.21 -39.93 -8.30
C SER A 6 -32.87 -39.24 -8.50
N ASP A 7 -31.82 -39.97 -8.86
CA ASP A 7 -31.37 -40.24 -10.24
C ASP A 7 -30.12 -39.40 -10.52
N GLU A 8 -28.96 -39.98 -10.19
CA GLU A 8 -27.65 -39.46 -10.58
C GLU A 8 -27.33 -39.87 -12.04
N PRO A 9 -26.78 -38.96 -12.86
CA PRO A 9 -26.35 -39.30 -14.21
C PRO A 9 -25.02 -40.06 -14.21
N SER A 10 -25.05 -41.21 -14.89
CA SER A 10 -23.91 -42.05 -15.25
C SER A 10 -22.84 -41.26 -16.00
N TYR A 11 -21.64 -41.17 -15.42
CA TYR A 11 -20.46 -40.62 -16.07
C TYR A 11 -19.77 -41.73 -16.88
N ASP A 12 -19.81 -41.58 -18.20
CA ASP A 12 -19.16 -42.47 -19.15
C ASP A 12 -17.63 -42.43 -18.98
N ARG A 13 -17.06 -43.62 -18.90
CA ARG A 13 -15.64 -43.89 -18.64
C ARG A 13 -14.88 -43.67 -19.95
N MET A 14 -14.23 -42.51 -20.12
CA MET A 14 -13.29 -42.29 -21.23
C MET A 14 -12.02 -43.13 -21.02
N ASP A 15 -11.86 -44.15 -21.84
CA ASP A 15 -10.63 -44.92 -21.99
C ASP A 15 -9.52 -44.06 -22.62
N ILE A 16 -8.64 -43.51 -21.79
CA ILE A 16 -7.41 -42.85 -22.24
C ILE A 16 -6.24 -43.81 -22.03
N PHE A 17 -6.05 -44.73 -22.97
CA PHE A 17 -4.76 -45.42 -23.14
C PHE A 17 -4.41 -45.53 -24.62
N PRO A 18 -3.40 -44.79 -25.12
CA PRO A 18 -2.82 -45.07 -26.40
C PRO A 18 -1.90 -46.29 -26.32
N THR A 19 -2.16 -47.24 -27.21
CA THR A 19 -1.37 -48.41 -27.53
C THR A 19 0.10 -48.10 -27.80
N SER A 20 0.99 -48.83 -27.12
CA SER A 20 2.43 -48.92 -27.37
C SER A 20 2.75 -49.25 -28.83
N ARG A 21 3.53 -48.38 -29.48
CA ARG A 21 4.21 -48.65 -30.76
C ARG A 21 5.67 -48.22 -30.69
N GLY A 22 6.55 -49.21 -30.84
CA GLY A 22 7.81 -49.16 -31.58
C GLY A 22 8.83 -48.07 -31.23
N HIS A 23 9.84 -48.44 -30.45
CA HIS A 23 11.12 -47.71 -30.38
C HIS A 23 11.87 -47.72 -31.72
N PRO A 24 12.29 -46.55 -32.23
CA PRO A 24 13.46 -46.45 -33.08
C PRO A 24 14.67 -46.02 -32.23
N ARG A 25 15.72 -46.83 -32.26
CA ARG A 25 17.08 -46.50 -31.77
C ARG A 25 17.59 -45.21 -32.45
N ARG A 26 17.45 -44.06 -31.79
CA ARG A 26 18.22 -42.83 -32.04
C ARG A 26 18.35 -42.02 -30.74
N SER A 27 19.15 -42.52 -29.79
CA SER A 27 19.47 -41.81 -28.54
C SER A 27 20.89 -42.12 -28.10
N ALA A 28 21.86 -41.57 -28.82
CA ALA A 28 23.25 -41.48 -28.35
C ALA A 28 23.74 -40.04 -28.55
N LEU A 29 23.53 -39.48 -29.74
CA LEU A 29 23.98 -38.13 -30.09
C LEU A 29 23.40 -37.01 -29.21
N CYS A 30 22.14 -37.12 -28.76
CA CYS A 30 21.50 -36.09 -27.94
C CYS A 30 21.99 -36.11 -26.49
N HIS A 31 22.40 -37.27 -25.98
CA HIS A 31 22.92 -37.41 -24.63
C HIS A 31 24.37 -36.89 -24.55
N ASP A 32 25.19 -37.21 -25.56
CA ASP A 32 26.57 -36.75 -25.63
C ASP A 32 26.65 -35.22 -25.78
N VAL A 33 25.76 -34.61 -26.57
CA VAL A 33 25.69 -33.14 -26.70
C VAL A 33 25.28 -32.48 -25.38
N MET A 34 24.34 -33.06 -24.64
CA MET A 34 23.90 -32.52 -23.35
C MET A 34 25.00 -32.58 -22.29
N VAL A 35 25.76 -33.68 -22.23
CA VAL A 35 26.91 -33.82 -21.30
C VAL A 35 28.01 -32.81 -21.62
N VAL A 36 28.29 -32.57 -22.90
CA VAL A 36 29.28 -31.57 -23.33
C VAL A 36 28.83 -30.15 -22.95
N VAL A 37 27.55 -29.80 -23.15
CA VAL A 37 27.03 -28.48 -22.79
C VAL A 37 27.13 -28.23 -21.28
N ILE A 38 26.76 -29.22 -20.45
CA ILE A 38 26.87 -29.11 -18.99
C ILE A 38 28.34 -28.96 -18.56
N GLY A 39 29.25 -29.71 -19.19
CA GLY A 39 30.68 -29.60 -18.93
C GLY A 39 31.24 -28.21 -19.25
N ILE A 40 30.85 -27.62 -20.38
CA ILE A 40 31.28 -26.26 -20.78
C ILE A 40 30.77 -25.22 -19.79
N VAL A 41 29.50 -25.29 -19.38
CA VAL A 41 28.93 -24.35 -18.40
C VAL A 41 29.65 -24.43 -17.05
N ALA A 42 29.95 -25.64 -16.58
CA ALA A 42 30.68 -25.84 -15.32
C ALA A 42 32.11 -25.28 -15.38
N ILE A 43 32.82 -25.48 -16.50
CA ILE A 43 34.17 -24.93 -16.70
C ILE A 43 34.14 -23.40 -16.73
N VAL A 44 33.18 -22.81 -17.45
CA VAL A 44 33.02 -21.35 -17.51
C VAL A 44 32.76 -20.76 -16.12
N ALA A 45 31.90 -21.40 -15.32
CA ALA A 45 31.64 -20.98 -13.94
C ALA A 45 32.90 -21.04 -13.06
N LEU A 46 33.69 -22.12 -13.16
CA LEU A 46 34.95 -22.27 -12.43
C LEU A 46 35.99 -21.22 -12.84
N VAL A 47 36.07 -20.89 -14.14
CA VAL A 47 36.98 -19.84 -14.64
C VAL A 47 36.57 -18.47 -14.10
N PHE A 48 35.27 -18.14 -14.08
CA PHE A 48 34.80 -16.88 -13.49
C PHE A 48 35.08 -16.81 -11.98
N SER A 49 34.89 -17.90 -11.24
CA SER A 49 35.24 -17.97 -9.81
C SER A 49 36.75 -17.82 -9.57
N ALA A 50 37.58 -18.45 -10.42
CA ALA A 50 39.04 -18.33 -10.32
C ALA A 50 39.51 -16.90 -10.66
N ILE A 51 38.91 -16.24 -11.65
CA ILE A 51 39.21 -14.84 -12.00
C ILE A 51 38.77 -13.88 -10.89
N ALA A 52 37.65 -14.14 -10.22
CA ALA A 52 37.21 -13.37 -9.05
C ALA A 52 38.19 -13.49 -7.87
N LEU A 53 38.81 -14.66 -7.69
CA LEU A 53 39.79 -14.93 -6.63
C LEU A 53 41.22 -14.48 -6.96
N SER A 54 41.55 -14.30 -8.25
CA SER A 54 42.89 -13.91 -8.71
C SER A 54 43.04 -12.42 -9.01
N ARG A 55 41.99 -11.61 -8.81
CA ARG A 55 42.15 -10.16 -8.70
C ARG A 55 42.86 -9.87 -7.37
N PRO A 56 44.08 -9.30 -7.38
CA PRO A 56 44.71 -8.82 -6.17
C PRO A 56 43.88 -7.62 -5.69
N GLY A 57 43.02 -7.85 -4.70
CA GLY A 57 42.52 -6.76 -3.88
C GLY A 57 43.71 -6.17 -3.15
N THR A 58 44.09 -4.94 -3.51
CA THR A 58 45.09 -4.16 -2.80
C THR A 58 44.61 -3.89 -1.38
N THR A 59 45.01 -4.76 -0.46
CA THR A 59 45.08 -4.45 0.98
C THR A 59 46.46 -4.80 1.46
N GLU A 60 47.37 -3.85 1.32
CA GLU A 60 48.46 -3.67 2.27
C GLU A 60 48.26 -2.33 2.94
N VAL A 61 47.98 -2.32 4.24
CA VAL A 61 48.69 -1.47 5.20
C VAL A 61 48.72 -2.22 6.53
N GLN A 62 49.93 -2.52 7.00
CA GLN A 62 50.19 -2.73 8.42
C GLN A 62 51.20 -1.67 8.82
N LEU A 63 50.81 -0.77 9.74
CA LEU A 63 51.64 -0.16 10.79
C LEU A 63 50.78 0.78 11.65
N ASP A 64 50.63 0.35 12.91
CA ASP A 64 50.44 1.08 14.17
C ASP A 64 49.59 2.36 14.22
N GLY A 65 48.49 2.27 14.99
CA GLY A 65 47.95 3.40 15.75
C GLY A 65 46.53 3.84 15.38
N VAL A 66 45.63 3.67 16.35
CA VAL A 66 44.24 4.20 16.42
C VAL A 66 43.23 3.50 15.51
N ALA A 67 42.52 2.54 16.10
CA ALA A 67 41.32 1.94 15.52
C ALA A 67 40.18 2.98 15.41
N VAL A 68 39.94 3.48 14.20
CA VAL A 68 38.63 4.01 13.78
C VAL A 68 38.28 3.31 12.49
N GLY A 69 37.42 2.29 12.60
CA GLY A 69 36.98 1.50 11.46
C GLY A 69 35.80 0.65 11.88
N SER A 70 34.62 1.28 11.99
CA SER A 70 33.39 0.50 12.03
C SER A 70 33.21 -0.13 10.66
N SER A 71 33.52 -1.42 10.53
CA SER A 71 32.95 -2.22 9.45
C SER A 71 31.44 -2.17 9.65
N LEU A 72 30.75 -1.34 8.87
CA LEU A 72 29.30 -1.37 8.78
C LEU A 72 28.94 -2.78 8.31
N ALA A 73 28.49 -3.62 9.25
CA ALA A 73 27.88 -4.89 8.92
C ALA A 73 26.77 -4.58 7.91
N LYS A 74 26.88 -5.15 6.71
CA LYS A 74 25.84 -5.01 5.70
C LYS A 74 24.55 -5.55 6.33
N ASP A 75 23.55 -4.70 6.42
CA ASP A 75 22.26 -5.05 7.03
C ASP A 75 21.57 -6.06 6.11
N ASP A 76 21.71 -7.35 6.42
CA ASP A 76 21.11 -8.46 5.67
C ASP A 76 19.58 -8.53 5.83
N LYS A 77 18.99 -7.62 6.61
CA LYS A 77 17.54 -7.57 6.81
C LYS A 77 16.84 -7.22 5.48
N ILE A 78 15.81 -8.01 5.18
CA ILE A 78 14.81 -7.68 4.16
C ILE A 78 13.73 -6.82 4.82
N TRP A 79 13.52 -5.61 4.31
CA TRP A 79 12.48 -4.69 4.76
C TRP A 79 11.23 -4.88 3.90
N ILE A 80 10.13 -5.28 4.52
CA ILE A 80 8.88 -5.57 3.79
C ILE A 80 7.89 -4.42 3.97
N PHE A 81 7.34 -3.91 2.88
CA PHE A 81 6.36 -2.84 2.85
C PHE A 81 5.03 -3.38 2.32
N ALA A 82 3.96 -3.21 3.08
CA ALA A 82 2.61 -3.49 2.62
C ALA A 82 2.15 -2.39 1.68
N ILE A 83 1.75 -2.78 0.48
CA ILE A 83 1.05 -1.98 -0.54
C ILE A 83 -0.39 -2.50 -0.59
N GLY A 84 -1.37 -1.61 -0.46
CA GLY A 84 -2.77 -1.93 -0.62
C GLY A 84 -3.35 -1.40 -1.93
N HIS A 85 -4.63 -1.02 -1.89
CA HIS A 85 -5.33 -0.45 -3.03
C HIS A 85 -5.81 0.97 -2.71
N ASP A 86 -5.00 1.97 -3.04
CA ASP A 86 -5.32 3.40 -2.92
C ASP A 86 -5.37 4.04 -4.30
N GLY A 87 -6.54 3.93 -4.94
CA GLY A 87 -6.77 4.49 -6.26
C GLY A 87 -5.94 3.82 -7.37
N THR A 88 -6.00 4.40 -8.57
CA THR A 88 -5.29 3.88 -9.74
C THR A 88 -3.92 4.53 -9.97
N ASN A 89 -3.61 5.60 -9.24
CA ASN A 89 -2.36 6.34 -9.37
C ASN A 89 -1.42 6.19 -8.16
N VAL A 90 -1.93 5.85 -6.97
CA VAL A 90 -1.13 5.78 -5.74
C VAL A 90 -0.61 4.37 -5.46
N GLU A 91 -1.50 3.38 -5.43
CA GLU A 91 -1.17 1.96 -5.20
C GLU A 91 -2.11 1.02 -5.96
N TYR A 92 -1.56 0.30 -6.94
CA TYR A 92 -2.35 -0.63 -7.74
C TYR A 92 -1.53 -1.83 -8.25
N PHE A 93 -2.25 -2.90 -8.54
CA PHE A 93 -1.71 -4.08 -9.20
C PHE A 93 -1.89 -3.94 -10.71
N ASP A 94 -0.79 -3.78 -11.45
CA ASP A 94 -0.80 -3.73 -12.91
C ASP A 94 -1.07 -5.15 -13.44
N LYS A 95 -2.28 -5.38 -13.95
CA LYS A 95 -2.72 -6.67 -14.46
C LYS A 95 -1.97 -7.11 -15.72
N THR A 96 -1.35 -6.19 -16.44
CA THR A 96 -0.62 -6.49 -17.68
C THR A 96 0.76 -7.03 -17.35
N THR A 97 1.46 -6.38 -16.42
CA THR A 97 2.83 -6.77 -16.02
C THR A 97 2.86 -7.76 -14.86
N GLY A 98 1.78 -7.84 -14.07
CA GLY A 98 1.71 -8.63 -12.84
C GLY A 98 2.49 -8.01 -11.68
N THR A 99 2.76 -6.70 -11.70
CA THR A 99 3.60 -6.01 -10.71
C THR A 99 2.82 -4.94 -9.95
N LEU A 100 3.26 -4.65 -8.73
CA LEU A 100 2.80 -3.49 -7.97
C LEU A 100 3.38 -2.21 -8.56
N ARG A 101 2.55 -1.19 -8.70
CA ARG A 101 2.91 0.13 -9.26
C ARG A 101 2.16 1.25 -8.52
N GLY A 102 2.59 2.48 -8.75
CA GLY A 102 1.97 3.69 -8.22
C GLY A 102 2.98 4.57 -7.50
N PHE A 103 2.54 5.78 -7.15
CA PHE A 103 3.37 6.77 -6.46
C PHE A 103 4.08 6.21 -5.21
N HIS A 104 3.39 5.44 -4.36
CA HIS A 104 4.03 4.90 -3.15
C HIS A 104 5.07 3.81 -3.46
N VAL A 105 4.89 3.06 -4.55
CA VAL A 105 5.88 2.08 -5.02
C VAL A 105 7.16 2.80 -5.47
N ASP A 106 7.02 3.85 -6.27
CA ASP A 106 8.15 4.65 -6.75
C ASP A 106 8.92 5.30 -5.58
N ILE A 107 8.21 5.79 -4.54
CA ILE A 107 8.84 6.32 -3.32
C ILE A 107 9.60 5.23 -2.56
N VAL A 108 9.02 4.03 -2.37
CA VAL A 108 9.71 2.92 -1.70
C VAL A 108 10.99 2.55 -2.43
N ASP A 109 10.91 2.34 -3.74
CA ASP A 109 12.06 1.94 -4.53
C ASP A 109 13.19 2.99 -4.47
N ALA A 110 12.83 4.27 -4.62
CA ALA A 110 13.81 5.37 -4.58
C ALA A 110 14.47 5.54 -3.20
N VAL A 111 13.70 5.49 -2.10
CA VAL A 111 14.26 5.62 -0.74
C VAL A 111 15.12 4.39 -0.39
N CYS A 112 14.69 3.20 -0.76
CA CYS A 112 15.46 1.97 -0.52
C CYS A 112 16.77 1.95 -1.31
N GLN A 113 16.76 2.44 -2.56
CA GLN A 113 17.97 2.62 -3.35
C GLN A 113 18.92 3.65 -2.70
N MET A 114 18.39 4.80 -2.28
CA MET A 114 19.17 5.85 -1.60
C MET A 114 19.82 5.35 -0.31
N ALA A 115 19.13 4.47 0.41
CA ALA A 115 19.57 3.93 1.70
C ALA A 115 20.43 2.65 1.59
N ASP A 116 20.65 2.11 0.38
CA ASP A 116 21.24 0.79 0.14
C ASP A 116 20.58 -0.32 1.00
N LYS A 117 19.23 -0.36 1.00
CA LYS A 117 18.43 -1.34 1.75
C LYS A 117 17.76 -2.36 0.83
N ASN A 118 17.71 -3.61 1.30
CA ASN A 118 17.00 -4.68 0.61
C ASN A 118 15.51 -4.61 0.94
N CYS A 119 14.72 -4.00 0.06
CA CYS A 119 13.29 -3.81 0.25
C CYS A 119 12.45 -4.74 -0.62
N ARG A 120 11.30 -5.17 -0.10
CA ARG A 120 10.30 -5.96 -0.82
C ARG A 120 8.92 -5.37 -0.58
N LEU A 121 8.09 -5.43 -1.61
CA LEU A 121 6.70 -5.04 -1.56
C LEU A 121 5.83 -6.27 -1.37
N MET A 122 4.77 -6.15 -0.59
CA MET A 122 3.75 -7.17 -0.44
C MET A 122 2.39 -6.54 -0.62
N TRP A 123 1.59 -7.12 -1.51
CA TRP A 123 0.18 -6.76 -1.61
C TRP A 123 -0.59 -7.26 -0.39
N ASP A 124 -1.35 -6.39 0.26
CA ASP A 124 -2.25 -6.79 1.33
C ASP A 124 -3.49 -5.88 1.44
N ALA A 125 -4.51 -6.32 2.17
CA ALA A 125 -5.71 -5.54 2.42
C ALA A 125 -5.44 -4.44 3.47
N TYR A 126 -6.00 -3.23 3.30
CA TYR A 126 -5.67 -2.10 4.18
C TYR A 126 -6.13 -2.28 5.62
N GLU A 127 -7.19 -3.03 5.87
CA GLU A 127 -7.61 -3.42 7.21
C GLU A 127 -6.50 -4.14 7.98
N ASN A 128 -5.55 -4.77 7.27
CA ASN A 128 -4.42 -5.44 7.90
C ASN A 128 -3.35 -4.46 8.40
N CYS A 129 -3.33 -3.26 7.84
CA CYS A 129 -2.52 -2.14 8.29
C CYS A 129 -3.18 -1.38 9.43
N TYR A 130 -4.46 -1.02 9.26
CA TYR A 130 -5.24 -0.30 10.27
C TYR A 130 -6.73 -0.46 9.98
N THR A 131 -7.52 -0.66 11.02
CA THR A 131 -8.97 -0.85 10.89
C THR A 131 -9.72 0.07 11.83
N SER A 132 -10.95 0.42 11.43
CA SER A 132 -11.97 1.02 12.27
C SER A 132 -13.25 0.26 12.01
N ASP A 133 -13.83 -0.31 13.05
CA ASP A 133 -15.12 -0.98 12.99
C ASP A 133 -16.17 -0.09 13.66
N GLU A 134 -17.42 -0.16 13.21
CA GLU A 134 -18.53 0.62 13.74
C GLU A 134 -18.63 0.46 15.27
N GLY A 135 -18.64 1.58 15.99
CA GLY A 135 -18.75 1.61 17.45
C GLY A 135 -17.49 1.23 18.21
N GLU A 136 -16.36 1.00 17.51
CA GLU A 136 -15.09 0.65 18.13
C GLU A 136 -14.02 1.73 17.91
N LEU A 137 -13.09 1.85 18.85
CA LEU A 137 -11.93 2.70 18.64
C LEU A 137 -11.06 2.15 17.49
N PRO A 138 -10.62 3.00 16.56
CA PRO A 138 -9.70 2.61 15.50
C PRO A 138 -8.42 2.01 16.08
N ARG A 139 -7.89 0.97 15.43
CA ARG A 139 -6.75 0.20 15.94
C ARG A 139 -5.81 -0.26 14.82
N PRO A 140 -4.53 -0.51 15.13
CA PRO A 140 -3.60 -1.12 14.19
C PRO A 140 -4.07 -2.52 13.79
N GLY A 141 -3.91 -2.83 12.50
CA GLY A 141 -4.23 -4.16 11.98
C GLY A 141 -3.19 -5.20 12.41
N GLN A 142 -3.62 -6.45 12.35
CA GLN A 142 -2.81 -7.65 12.61
C GLN A 142 -1.59 -7.79 11.69
N GLY A 143 -1.60 -7.27 10.47
CA GLY A 143 -0.48 -7.39 9.53
C GLY A 143 0.69 -6.56 10.02
N LEU A 144 0.43 -5.33 10.48
CA LEU A 144 1.45 -4.46 11.06
C LEU A 144 1.92 -4.96 12.43
N ILE A 145 0.99 -5.25 13.35
CA ILE A 145 1.34 -5.64 14.73
C ILE A 145 1.90 -7.07 14.78
N GLY A 146 1.36 -7.98 13.97
CA GLY A 146 1.83 -9.35 13.79
C GLY A 146 3.10 -9.48 12.96
N ARG A 147 3.67 -8.36 12.51
CA ARG A 147 4.97 -8.27 11.81
C ARG A 147 5.01 -9.04 10.49
N TRP A 148 3.91 -9.07 9.75
CA TRP A 148 3.91 -9.58 8.37
C TRP A 148 4.76 -8.70 7.46
N TYR A 149 4.86 -7.41 7.83
CA TYR A 149 5.68 -6.40 7.20
C TYR A 149 6.23 -5.41 8.23
N ASP A 150 7.20 -4.60 7.80
CA ASP A 150 7.86 -3.58 8.60
C ASP A 150 7.12 -2.23 8.56
N ALA A 151 6.42 -1.94 7.48
CA ALA A 151 5.67 -0.71 7.27
C ALA A 151 4.44 -0.91 6.39
N CYS A 152 3.45 -0.05 6.60
CA CYS A 152 2.37 0.20 5.64
C CYS A 152 2.59 1.52 4.94
N THR A 153 2.46 1.53 3.62
CA THR A 153 2.74 2.70 2.79
C THR A 153 1.57 3.68 2.75
N GLY A 154 1.86 4.98 2.75
CA GLY A 154 0.87 5.98 2.36
C GLY A 154 -0.14 6.40 3.43
N TRP A 155 0.11 6.08 4.70
CA TRP A 155 -0.88 6.33 5.74
C TRP A 155 -0.72 7.72 6.33
N PHE A 156 -1.84 8.45 6.44
CA PHE A 156 -1.91 9.76 7.08
C PHE A 156 -1.87 9.64 8.60
N ALA A 157 -1.05 10.47 9.24
CA ALA A 157 -0.99 10.55 10.69
C ALA A 157 -2.19 11.31 11.24
N THR A 158 -3.14 10.61 11.88
CA THR A 158 -4.23 11.20 12.67
C THR A 158 -3.92 11.12 14.17
N PRO A 159 -4.62 11.87 15.05
CA PRO A 159 -4.50 11.72 16.49
C PRO A 159 -4.64 10.27 16.98
N GLU A 160 -5.61 9.53 16.45
CA GLU A 160 -5.93 8.15 16.83
C GLU A 160 -4.84 7.18 16.38
N ARG A 161 -4.41 7.29 15.11
CA ARG A 161 -3.33 6.45 14.58
C ARG A 161 -2.05 6.69 15.36
N SER A 162 -1.64 7.94 15.54
CA SER A 162 -0.42 8.28 16.30
C SER A 162 -0.47 7.82 17.77
N ALA A 163 -1.65 7.53 18.34
CA ALA A 163 -1.76 6.96 19.67
C ALA A 163 -1.27 5.50 19.74
N SER A 164 -1.33 4.76 18.63
CA SER A 164 -1.05 3.31 18.61
C SER A 164 0.13 2.90 17.71
N VAL A 165 0.47 3.71 16.69
CA VAL A 165 1.56 3.50 15.74
C VAL A 165 2.46 4.73 15.64
N SER A 166 3.61 4.56 14.99
CA SER A 166 4.54 5.63 14.64
C SER A 166 4.56 5.84 13.13
N PHE A 167 5.09 6.99 12.70
CA PHE A 167 5.19 7.36 11.29
C PHE A 167 6.62 7.78 10.96
N THR A 168 7.05 7.53 9.73
CA THR A 168 8.21 8.21 9.15
C THR A 168 7.91 9.68 8.86
N THR A 169 8.91 10.43 8.42
CA THR A 169 8.67 11.73 7.77
C THR A 169 7.68 11.54 6.62
N ALA A 170 6.75 12.48 6.50
CA ALA A 170 5.73 12.46 5.47
C ALA A 170 6.30 12.79 4.09
N PHE A 171 5.83 12.08 3.07
CA PHE A 171 6.15 12.32 1.66
C PHE A 171 4.94 12.89 0.88
N ARG A 172 3.78 13.05 1.53
CA ARG A 172 2.62 13.81 1.03
C ARG A 172 2.16 14.82 2.06
N LYS A 173 1.58 15.94 1.60
CA LYS A 173 0.95 16.95 2.48
C LYS A 173 -0.29 16.37 3.18
N PRO A 174 -0.68 16.90 4.35
CA PRO A 174 -1.91 16.51 5.03
C PRO A 174 -3.15 16.70 4.15
N LEU A 175 -4.16 15.88 4.37
CA LEU A 175 -5.46 15.98 3.69
C LEU A 175 -6.33 17.08 4.31
N SER A 176 -7.16 17.68 3.46
CA SER A 176 -8.33 18.45 3.87
C SER A 176 -9.59 17.58 3.72
N ASN A 177 -10.56 17.82 4.61
CA ASN A 177 -11.77 17.00 4.72
C ASN A 177 -13.01 17.87 4.52
N VAL A 178 -14.04 17.34 3.86
CA VAL A 178 -15.25 18.09 3.52
C VAL A 178 -16.48 17.21 3.66
N PHE A 179 -17.65 17.83 3.69
CA PHE A 179 -18.93 17.13 3.55
C PHE A 179 -19.32 17.02 2.08
N PHE A 180 -19.71 15.82 1.67
CA PHE A 180 -20.29 15.53 0.38
C PHE A 180 -21.78 15.22 0.56
N VAL A 181 -22.62 15.89 -0.22
CA VAL A 181 -24.07 15.73 -0.21
C VAL A 181 -24.57 15.41 -1.60
N LYS A 182 -25.83 14.98 -1.70
CA LYS A 182 -26.50 14.78 -3.00
C LYS A 182 -26.49 16.08 -3.81
N LYS A 183 -26.20 15.99 -5.12
CA LYS A 183 -26.10 17.16 -6.01
C LYS A 183 -27.32 18.07 -5.92
N GLY A 184 -27.05 19.38 -5.84
CA GLY A 184 -28.05 20.42 -5.63
C GLY A 184 -28.45 20.62 -4.16
N ASN A 185 -27.88 19.85 -3.23
CA ASN A 185 -28.17 19.87 -1.80
C ASN A 185 -29.70 19.95 -1.50
N PRO A 186 -30.51 19.01 -2.02
CA PRO A 186 -31.98 19.12 -1.98
C PRO A 186 -32.56 19.09 -0.56
N ARG A 187 -31.81 18.60 0.42
CA ARG A 187 -32.21 18.53 1.85
C ARG A 187 -31.71 19.72 2.67
N GLY A 188 -31.03 20.68 2.04
CA GLY A 188 -30.48 21.86 2.73
C GLY A 188 -29.56 21.48 3.88
N PHE A 189 -28.63 20.54 3.63
CA PHE A 189 -27.59 20.21 4.60
C PHE A 189 -26.75 21.47 4.88
N ASP A 190 -26.53 21.73 6.16
CA ASP A 190 -25.76 22.85 6.69
C ASP A 190 -24.60 22.25 7.51
N GLU A 191 -23.39 22.39 7.01
CA GLU A 191 -22.18 21.87 7.65
C GLU A 191 -21.95 22.47 9.03
N SER A 192 -22.41 23.71 9.29
CA SER A 192 -22.21 24.36 10.59
C SER A 192 -23.09 23.75 11.69
N ASN A 193 -24.12 22.97 11.31
CA ASN A 193 -25.03 22.31 12.22
C ASN A 193 -25.48 20.95 11.71
N ILE A 194 -24.76 19.91 12.12
CA ILE A 194 -25.07 18.53 11.77
C ILE A 194 -26.04 17.83 12.74
N SER A 195 -26.62 18.55 13.71
CA SER A 195 -27.55 17.96 14.67
C SER A 195 -28.73 17.27 13.97
N GLY A 196 -28.93 15.98 14.31
CA GLY A 196 -30.02 15.18 13.73
C GLY A 196 -29.76 14.69 12.31
N LYS A 197 -28.57 14.95 11.75
CA LYS A 197 -28.17 14.51 10.41
C LYS A 197 -27.47 13.16 10.49
N LYS A 198 -27.72 12.30 9.50
CA LYS A 198 -27.01 11.03 9.35
C LYS A 198 -25.73 11.24 8.54
N ILE A 199 -24.59 10.95 9.13
CA ILE A 199 -23.27 11.18 8.51
C ILE A 199 -22.60 9.84 8.20
N ALA A 200 -22.17 9.69 6.96
CA ALA A 200 -21.46 8.51 6.49
C ALA A 200 -19.93 8.67 6.53
N PHE A 201 -19.24 7.60 6.89
CA PHE A 201 -17.79 7.48 6.91
C PHE A 201 -17.34 6.21 6.16
N ILE A 202 -16.08 6.20 5.72
CA ILE A 202 -15.45 5.00 5.16
C ILE A 202 -14.58 4.35 6.23
N ASP A 203 -14.77 3.06 6.44
CA ASP A 203 -13.95 2.28 7.39
C ASP A 203 -12.48 2.30 7.00
N GLY A 204 -11.61 2.44 8.00
CA GLY A 204 -10.16 2.51 7.85
C GLY A 204 -9.64 3.85 7.32
N SER A 205 -10.53 4.78 6.89
CA SER A 205 -10.13 6.09 6.38
C SER A 205 -9.45 6.95 7.45
N ALA A 206 -8.72 7.97 7.00
CA ALA A 206 -8.18 9.00 7.89
C ALA A 206 -9.29 9.97 8.36
N THR A 207 -10.46 9.95 7.71
CA THR A 207 -11.67 10.66 8.11
C THR A 207 -12.59 9.76 8.92
N SER A 208 -12.96 10.22 10.11
CA SER A 208 -13.84 9.52 11.05
C SER A 208 -14.66 10.52 11.86
N GLU A 209 -15.60 10.00 12.64
CA GLU A 209 -16.34 10.73 13.66
C GLU A 209 -15.43 11.43 14.68
N PHE A 210 -14.27 10.82 15.00
CA PHE A 210 -13.28 11.44 15.88
C PHE A 210 -12.67 12.71 15.26
N CYS A 211 -12.50 12.72 13.94
CA CYS A 211 -12.02 13.90 13.21
C CYS A 211 -13.02 15.06 13.27
N LEU A 212 -14.33 14.79 13.23
CA LEU A 212 -15.35 15.82 13.49
C LEU A 212 -15.28 16.35 14.93
N HIS A 213 -15.08 15.47 15.92
CA HIS A 213 -14.87 15.93 17.30
C HIS A 213 -13.66 16.87 17.43
N HIS A 214 -12.53 16.53 16.80
CA HIS A 214 -11.35 17.42 16.78
C HIS A 214 -11.59 18.73 16.02
N ALA A 215 -12.54 18.75 15.08
CA ALA A 215 -12.97 19.94 14.37
C ALA A 215 -13.98 20.80 15.14
N GLY A 216 -14.36 20.40 16.36
CA GLY A 216 -15.24 21.17 17.24
C GLY A 216 -16.72 20.76 17.19
N TYR A 217 -17.07 19.71 16.45
CA TYR A 217 -18.42 19.14 16.49
C TYR A 217 -18.61 18.39 17.82
N THR A 218 -19.73 18.64 18.49
CA THR A 218 -19.97 18.07 19.84
C THR A 218 -20.75 16.76 19.77
N GLU A 219 -20.73 15.98 20.87
CA GLU A 219 -21.54 14.75 21.01
C GLU A 219 -23.05 15.04 20.99
N GLU A 220 -23.45 16.29 21.25
CA GLU A 220 -24.84 16.73 21.09
C GLU A 220 -25.23 16.91 19.62
N GLN A 221 -24.25 17.12 18.73
CA GLN A 221 -24.47 17.29 17.30
C GLN A 221 -24.40 15.98 16.52
N LEU A 222 -23.64 14.99 17.01
CA LEU A 222 -23.49 13.70 16.34
C LEU A 222 -23.59 12.56 17.34
N THR A 223 -24.76 11.93 17.42
CA THR A 223 -25.02 10.79 18.31
C THR A 223 -24.70 9.46 17.60
N PRO A 224 -24.45 8.35 18.33
CA PRO A 224 -24.09 7.07 17.70
C PRO A 224 -25.08 6.56 16.64
N ASP A 225 -26.39 6.79 16.80
CA ASP A 225 -27.43 6.40 15.82
C ASP A 225 -27.43 7.23 14.53
N GLN A 226 -26.62 8.29 14.48
CA GLN A 226 -26.44 9.17 13.33
C GLN A 226 -25.17 8.85 12.54
N ILE A 227 -24.33 7.94 13.03
CA ILE A 227 -23.05 7.57 12.41
C ILE A 227 -23.24 6.31 11.57
N PHE A 228 -22.85 6.36 10.30
CA PHE A 228 -22.99 5.25 9.37
C PHE A 228 -21.65 4.90 8.73
N HIS A 229 -21.25 3.64 8.86
CA HIS A 229 -19.97 3.14 8.34
C HIS A 229 -20.17 2.35 7.04
N PHE A 230 -19.26 2.55 6.09
CA PHE A 230 -19.26 1.86 4.81
C PHE A 230 -17.86 1.35 4.45
N LYS A 231 -17.80 0.14 3.90
CA LYS A 231 -16.54 -0.47 3.45
C LYS A 231 -16.09 -0.06 2.06
N SER A 232 -16.95 0.63 1.29
CA SER A 232 -16.61 1.00 -0.09
C SER A 232 -17.22 2.34 -0.50
N LYS A 233 -16.48 3.08 -1.33
CA LYS A 233 -16.92 4.32 -1.97
C LYS A 233 -18.29 4.16 -2.62
N LYS A 234 -18.49 3.09 -3.40
CA LYS A 234 -19.75 2.84 -4.12
C LYS A 234 -20.94 2.75 -3.17
N SER A 235 -20.80 2.03 -2.07
CA SER A 235 -21.89 1.89 -1.08
C SER A 235 -22.20 3.22 -0.40
N LEU A 236 -21.18 4.00 -0.06
CA LEU A 236 -21.34 5.33 0.54
C LEU A 236 -22.03 6.31 -0.43
N VAL A 237 -21.59 6.39 -1.68
CA VAL A 237 -22.22 7.25 -2.72
C VAL A 237 -23.69 6.85 -2.90
N ASN A 238 -23.98 5.56 -2.96
CA ASN A 238 -25.35 5.07 -3.05
C ASN A 238 -26.19 5.45 -1.82
N ALA A 239 -25.61 5.43 -0.62
CA ALA A 239 -26.31 5.82 0.61
C ALA A 239 -26.71 7.30 0.59
N VAL A 240 -25.81 8.18 0.13
CA VAL A 240 -26.10 9.62 -0.02
C VAL A 240 -27.17 9.83 -1.11
N ASN A 241 -27.01 9.21 -2.28
CA ASN A 241 -27.92 9.41 -3.41
C ASN A 241 -29.33 8.84 -3.19
N ASN A 242 -29.47 7.80 -2.37
CA ASN A 242 -30.76 7.22 -1.98
C ASN A 242 -31.31 7.78 -0.66
N ASP A 243 -30.75 8.89 -0.17
CA ASP A 243 -31.21 9.59 1.03
C ASP A 243 -31.20 8.72 2.31
N LEU A 244 -30.40 7.65 2.34
CA LEU A 244 -30.17 6.83 3.55
C LEU A 244 -29.41 7.61 4.61
N VAL A 245 -28.44 8.42 4.15
CA VAL A 245 -27.66 9.36 4.95
C VAL A 245 -27.83 10.78 4.38
N ASP A 246 -27.59 11.79 5.20
CA ASP A 246 -27.68 13.20 4.83
C ASP A 246 -26.42 13.70 4.11
N ALA A 247 -25.25 13.25 4.58
CA ALA A 247 -23.95 13.61 4.04
C ALA A 247 -22.95 12.47 4.23
N ALA A 248 -21.89 12.50 3.44
CA ALA A 248 -20.67 11.74 3.70
C ALA A 248 -19.55 12.70 4.08
N PHE A 249 -18.72 12.31 5.05
CA PHE A 249 -17.58 13.09 5.46
C PHE A 249 -16.28 12.36 5.10
N CYS A 250 -15.53 12.94 4.15
CA CYS A 250 -14.38 12.30 3.51
C CYS A 250 -13.32 13.35 3.14
N ASN A 251 -12.12 12.89 2.83
CA ASN A 251 -11.07 13.78 2.32
C ASN A 251 -11.31 14.15 0.85
N THR A 252 -10.79 15.31 0.44
CA THR A 252 -10.96 15.84 -0.93
C THR A 252 -10.24 15.00 -1.99
N GLN A 253 -9.24 14.19 -1.60
CA GLN A 253 -8.45 13.37 -2.51
C GLN A 253 -9.04 11.98 -2.75
N TYR A 254 -10.19 11.62 -2.17
CA TYR A 254 -10.81 10.29 -2.31
C TYR A 254 -11.43 10.01 -3.72
N PHE A 255 -11.01 10.80 -4.72
CA PHE A 255 -11.32 10.85 -6.16
C PHE A 255 -12.80 11.04 -6.55
N ASN A 256 -13.06 12.02 -7.42
CA ASN A 256 -14.29 12.35 -8.16
C ASN A 256 -15.64 12.07 -7.46
N LEU A 257 -15.74 12.28 -6.14
CA LEU A 257 -17.07 12.34 -5.52
C LEU A 257 -17.87 13.51 -6.10
N ASP A 258 -17.23 14.58 -6.59
CA ASP A 258 -17.88 15.74 -7.20
C ASP A 258 -18.66 15.44 -8.49
N GLU A 259 -18.36 14.32 -9.17
CA GLU A 259 -19.14 13.89 -10.33
C GLU A 259 -20.50 13.30 -9.93
N ASP A 260 -20.59 12.69 -8.75
CA ASP A 260 -21.82 12.04 -8.26
C ASP A 260 -22.52 12.85 -7.16
N LEU A 261 -21.76 13.62 -6.39
CA LEU A 261 -22.13 14.37 -5.19
C LEU A 261 -21.67 15.83 -5.33
N GLN A 262 -21.96 16.65 -4.32
CA GLN A 262 -21.56 18.04 -4.23
C GLN A 262 -20.87 18.28 -2.89
N VAL A 263 -19.78 19.05 -2.89
CA VAL A 263 -19.13 19.53 -1.67
C VAL A 263 -19.93 20.67 -1.04
N VAL A 264 -20.04 20.65 0.30
CA VAL A 264 -20.63 21.72 1.11
C VAL A 264 -19.67 22.07 2.25
N GLY A 265 -19.54 23.36 2.53
CA GLY A 265 -18.71 23.90 3.60
C GLY A 265 -17.25 24.14 3.25
N ASP A 266 -16.55 24.76 4.20
CA ASP A 266 -15.11 24.99 4.12
C ASP A 266 -14.31 23.72 4.48
N PRO A 267 -13.10 23.54 3.92
CA PRO A 267 -12.27 22.38 4.23
C PRO A 267 -11.81 22.33 5.70
N ILE A 268 -12.00 21.18 6.34
CA ILE A 268 -11.57 20.87 7.70
C ILE A 268 -10.17 20.25 7.67
N THR A 269 -9.20 20.91 8.30
CA THR A 269 -7.78 20.52 8.29
C THR A 269 -7.26 20.01 9.64
N SER A 270 -8.06 20.08 10.71
CA SER A 270 -7.68 19.71 12.08
C SER A 270 -7.54 18.19 12.33
N CYS A 271 -7.94 17.37 11.37
CA CYS A 271 -8.01 15.92 11.54
C CYS A 271 -6.66 15.20 11.43
N MET A 272 -5.68 15.86 10.83
CA MET A 272 -4.37 15.29 10.58
C MET A 272 -3.36 15.91 11.55
N LYS A 273 -2.54 15.06 12.19
CA LYS A 273 -1.31 15.48 12.89
C LYS A 273 -0.16 15.75 11.93
N GLY A 274 -0.20 15.16 10.75
CA GLY A 274 0.82 15.29 9.73
C GLY A 274 0.38 14.68 8.40
N GLY A 275 1.27 14.74 7.42
CA GLY A 275 1.05 14.18 6.09
C GLY A 275 1.06 12.65 6.03
N ALA A 276 1.01 12.11 4.81
CA ALA A 276 1.15 10.66 4.60
C ALA A 276 2.61 10.23 4.67
N GLY A 277 2.88 9.17 5.41
CA GLY A 277 4.20 8.56 5.53
C GLY A 277 4.10 7.04 5.62
N MET A 278 5.19 6.40 6.02
CA MET A 278 5.20 4.98 6.37
C MET A 278 4.67 4.83 7.79
N MET A 279 3.55 4.12 7.93
CA MET A 279 3.01 3.73 9.23
C MET A 279 3.74 2.48 9.72
N VAL A 280 4.31 2.56 10.92
CA VAL A 280 5.16 1.53 11.50
C VAL A 280 4.74 1.26 12.95
N ARG A 281 5.10 0.08 13.46
CA ARG A 281 5.00 -0.16 14.90
C ARG A 281 5.87 0.85 15.67
N LYS A 282 5.48 1.18 16.90
CA LYS A 282 6.22 2.11 17.76
C LYS A 282 7.65 1.65 18.09
N ASP A 283 7.92 0.36 18.04
CA ASP A 283 9.23 -0.23 18.27
C ASP A 283 10.09 -0.35 16.99
N SER A 284 9.60 0.13 15.85
CA SER A 284 10.28 0.00 14.57
C SER A 284 11.54 0.87 14.50
N ARG A 285 12.59 0.30 13.92
CA ARG A 285 13.84 0.98 13.57
C ARG A 285 13.84 1.52 12.14
N LEU A 286 12.74 1.34 11.40
CA LEU A 286 12.62 1.81 10.01
C LEU A 286 12.85 3.33 9.88
N PRO A 287 12.26 4.19 10.73
CA PRO A 287 12.47 5.64 10.63
C PRO A 287 13.93 6.08 10.73
N ASP A 288 14.79 5.32 11.43
CA ASP A 288 16.19 5.68 11.65
C ASP A 288 17.00 5.78 10.36
N TRP A 289 16.68 4.94 9.37
CA TRP A 289 17.35 4.96 8.06
C TRP A 289 16.44 5.53 6.97
N TRP A 290 15.13 5.35 7.08
CA TRP A 290 14.17 5.85 6.10
C TRP A 290 14.18 7.38 6.06
N ASN A 291 14.06 8.04 7.22
CA ASN A 291 13.92 9.49 7.26
C ASN A 291 15.15 10.20 6.65
N PRO A 292 16.41 9.84 7.01
CA PRO A 292 17.58 10.47 6.38
C PRO A 292 17.71 10.20 4.88
N ALA A 293 17.30 9.02 4.41
CA ALA A 293 17.31 8.70 2.99
C ALA A 293 16.21 9.43 2.21
N PHE A 294 15.02 9.54 2.78
CA PHE A 294 13.94 10.33 2.21
C PHE A 294 14.27 11.82 2.15
N GLU A 295 14.90 12.39 3.19
CA GLU A 295 15.36 13.78 3.15
C GLU A 295 16.37 14.03 2.01
N GLN A 296 17.27 13.07 1.73
CA GLN A 296 18.17 13.15 0.58
C GLN A 296 17.41 13.04 -0.75
N LEU A 297 16.42 12.14 -0.83
CA LEU A 297 15.58 11.97 -2.01
C LEU A 297 14.81 13.26 -2.32
N LYS A 298 14.19 13.87 -1.29
CA LYS A 298 13.42 15.11 -1.38
C LYS A 298 14.25 16.29 -1.93
N LEU A 299 15.54 16.36 -1.56
CA LEU A 299 16.47 17.37 -2.05
C LEU A 299 16.99 17.10 -3.47
N SER A 300 16.72 15.93 -4.04
CA SER A 300 17.14 15.55 -5.38
C SER A 300 16.05 15.85 -6.42
N SER A 301 16.44 15.96 -7.69
CA SER A 301 15.47 16.07 -8.79
C SER A 301 14.60 14.82 -8.96
N GLU A 302 14.99 13.69 -8.37
CA GLU A 302 14.26 12.43 -8.51
C GLU A 302 12.91 12.48 -7.79
N TYR A 303 12.84 13.09 -6.62
CA TYR A 303 11.57 13.23 -5.91
C TYR A 303 10.56 14.07 -6.70
N GLN A 304 11.00 15.22 -7.23
CA GLN A 304 10.17 16.05 -8.10
C GLN A 304 9.72 15.25 -9.34
N ARG A 305 10.63 14.46 -9.94
CA ARG A 305 10.31 13.60 -11.07
C ARG A 305 9.26 12.54 -10.72
N ILE A 306 9.29 11.97 -9.53
CA ILE A 306 8.27 11.03 -9.05
C ILE A 306 6.91 11.74 -8.94
N CYS A 307 6.88 12.93 -8.33
CA CYS A 307 5.67 13.73 -8.16
C CYS A 307 5.04 14.16 -9.49
N ASP A 308 5.85 14.66 -10.44
CA ASP A 308 5.37 15.18 -11.72
C ASP A 308 4.82 14.08 -12.63
N ARG A 309 5.41 12.88 -12.57
CA ARG A 309 5.10 11.79 -13.50
C ARG A 309 3.94 10.90 -13.07
N VAL A 310 3.32 11.15 -11.91
CA VAL A 310 2.20 10.32 -11.44
C VAL A 310 1.07 10.27 -12.47
N THR A 311 0.67 11.44 -12.98
CA THR A 311 -0.41 11.57 -13.99
C THR A 311 0.00 11.06 -15.37
N GLU A 312 1.30 10.98 -15.65
CA GLU A 312 1.83 10.47 -16.92
C GLU A 312 1.98 8.95 -16.95
N VAL A 313 2.34 8.34 -15.81
CA VAL A 313 2.86 6.96 -15.76
C VAL A 313 1.91 5.97 -15.08
N HIS A 314 1.10 6.42 -14.12
CA HIS A 314 0.35 5.50 -13.27
C HIS A 314 -1.13 5.37 -13.63
N ASP A 315 -1.84 6.48 -13.81
CA ASP A 315 -3.15 6.56 -14.47
C ASP A 315 -3.55 8.04 -14.56
N ALA A 316 -4.37 8.40 -15.55
CA ALA A 316 -4.79 9.75 -15.87
C ALA A 316 -5.88 10.29 -14.92
N SER A 317 -5.82 9.99 -13.62
CA SER A 317 -6.66 10.72 -12.66
C SER A 317 -6.27 12.20 -12.76
N GLU A 318 -7.24 13.08 -13.03
CA GLU A 318 -6.99 14.51 -13.29
C GLU A 318 -6.25 15.21 -12.13
N ASN A 319 -6.30 14.62 -10.95
CA ASN A 319 -5.68 15.14 -9.75
C ASN A 319 -4.28 14.53 -9.57
N GLY A 320 -3.26 15.40 -9.52
CA GLY A 320 -1.89 15.03 -9.15
C GLY A 320 -1.76 14.59 -7.69
N ILE A 321 -0.52 14.41 -7.23
CA ILE A 321 -0.22 14.10 -5.84
C ILE A 321 0.30 15.34 -5.13
N ASP A 322 -0.28 15.66 -3.97
CA ASP A 322 0.20 16.74 -3.11
C ASP A 322 1.48 16.31 -2.38
N CYS A 323 2.60 16.36 -3.09
CA CYS A 323 3.93 16.13 -2.55
C CYS A 323 4.32 17.20 -1.51
N VAL A 324 5.14 16.81 -0.53
CA VAL A 324 5.79 17.77 0.39
C VAL A 324 6.86 18.59 -0.34
N ASP A 325 7.15 19.78 0.18
CA ASP A 325 8.19 20.68 -0.35
C ASP A 325 9.61 20.29 0.12
#